data_AF-A0A3D0VW50-F1
#
_entry.id   AF-A0A3D0VW50-F1
#
_cell.length_a   1.000
_cell.length_b   1.000
_cell.length_c   1.000
_cell.angle_alpha   90.00
_cell.angle_beta   90.00
_cell.angle_gamma   90.00
#
_symmetry.space_group_name_H-M   'P 1'
#
loop_
_entity.id
_entity.type
_entity.pdbx_description
1 polymer ?
#
loop_
_entity_poly.entity_id
_entity_poly.type
_entity_poly.pdbx_seq_one_letter_code
_entity_poly.pdbx_strand_id
1 'polypeptide(L)'
;KNFDFTDIYYGINLQMLVYLFSICQNGRGQLENMIPAGVLYMPGKTGFLPADRHAGEDQMQAQQKKALKMNGLLLSDPAVLEGMESDGEGVFIPAKLKDGQIDAKSSVASLEELGKLKRHIESLLRQMAQTLWSGDIPALPLEEKQFDLCAWCDYRGICGREEDGPKRSREDFSREEFFQKIGGEEDE
;
A
#
# COMPACT_ATOMS: atom_id res chain seq x y z
N LYS A 1 -9.66 -2.35 1.19
CA LYS A 1 -8.64 -1.55 0.49
C LYS A 1 -7.43 -2.45 0.30
N ASN A 2 -6.90 -2.53 -0.91
CA ASN A 2 -5.75 -3.37 -1.21
C ASN A 2 -4.52 -2.48 -1.41
N PHE A 3 -3.38 -2.93 -0.91
CA PHE A 3 -2.08 -2.36 -1.16
C PHE A 3 -1.67 -2.68 -2.60
N ASP A 4 -1.29 -1.65 -3.34
CA ASP A 4 -0.90 -1.74 -4.74
C ASP A 4 0.36 -0.88 -4.96
N PHE A 5 1.38 -1.48 -5.56
CA PHE A 5 2.62 -0.78 -5.91
C PHE A 5 2.41 0.26 -7.01
N THR A 6 1.45 0.04 -7.90
CA THR A 6 1.07 0.99 -8.94
C THR A 6 0.57 2.30 -8.34
N ASP A 7 -0.26 2.23 -7.29
CA ASP A 7 -0.74 3.42 -6.60
C ASP A 7 0.43 4.24 -6.05
N ILE A 8 1.40 3.58 -5.42
CA ILE A 8 2.57 4.24 -4.83
C ILE A 8 3.37 4.97 -5.90
N TYR A 9 3.61 4.32 -7.05
CA TYR A 9 4.34 4.93 -8.17
C TYR A 9 3.71 6.25 -8.65
N TYR A 10 2.38 6.30 -8.73
CA TYR A 10 1.67 7.50 -9.16
C TYR A 10 1.39 8.49 -8.02
N GLY A 11 1.91 8.25 -6.82
CA GLY A 11 1.73 9.12 -5.66
C GLY A 11 0.36 9.01 -4.99
N ILE A 12 -0.32 7.89 -5.16
CA ILE A 12 -1.61 7.55 -4.56
C ILE A 12 -1.37 6.63 -3.35
N ASN A 13 -2.26 6.70 -2.34
CA ASN A 13 -2.25 5.80 -1.18
C ASN A 13 -0.95 5.80 -0.33
N LEU A 14 -0.22 6.92 -0.32
CA LEU A 14 1.06 7.05 0.38
C LEU A 14 0.96 7.15 1.92
N GLN A 15 -0.23 7.49 2.45
CA GLN A 15 -0.42 7.90 3.84
C GLN A 15 0.26 6.99 4.88
N MET A 16 0.04 5.68 4.82
CA MET A 16 0.58 4.76 5.83
C MET A 16 2.11 4.61 5.74
N LEU A 17 2.66 4.64 4.52
CA LEU A 17 4.11 4.57 4.32
C LEU A 17 4.79 5.85 4.80
N VAL A 18 4.17 7.01 4.56
CA VAL A 18 4.63 8.29 5.10
C VAL A 18 4.67 8.24 6.63
N TYR A 19 3.64 7.71 7.29
CA TYR A 19 3.63 7.56 8.75
C TYR A 19 4.74 6.63 9.25
N LEU A 20 4.87 5.45 8.64
CA LEU A 20 5.89 4.47 9.00
C LEU A 20 7.30 5.08 8.91
N PHE A 21 7.64 5.66 7.76
CA PHE A 21 8.97 6.24 7.55
C PHE A 21 9.21 7.48 8.40
N SER A 22 8.18 8.30 8.66
CA SER A 22 8.30 9.47 9.53
C SER A 22 8.62 9.07 10.98
N ILE A 23 7.98 8.00 11.49
CA ILE A 23 8.25 7.47 12.84
C ILE A 23 9.65 6.87 12.90
N CYS A 24 10.04 6.06 11.91
CA CYS A 24 11.39 5.48 11.87
C CYS A 24 12.50 6.56 11.81
N GLN A 25 12.28 7.63 11.06
CA GLN A 25 13.29 8.69 10.88
C GLN A 25 13.34 9.69 12.04
N ASN A 26 12.19 10.04 12.63
CA ASN A 26 12.09 11.14 13.58
C ASN A 26 11.71 10.70 15.00
N GLY A 27 11.58 9.39 15.21
CA GLY A 27 11.29 8.79 16.52
C GLY A 27 12.31 9.20 17.57
N ARG A 28 11.86 9.37 18.81
CA ARG A 28 12.70 9.75 19.95
C ARG A 28 12.43 8.82 21.14
N GLY A 29 13.40 8.74 22.04
CA GLY A 29 13.27 7.91 23.25
C GLY A 29 13.11 6.44 22.87
N GLN A 30 11.96 5.85 23.23
CA GLN A 30 11.69 4.44 22.91
C GLN A 30 11.56 4.16 21.41
N LEU A 31 11.33 5.18 20.57
CA LEU A 31 11.18 5.04 19.11
C LEU A 31 12.45 5.43 18.33
N GLU A 32 13.57 5.62 19.02
CA GLU A 32 14.85 5.93 18.37
C GLU A 32 15.41 4.67 17.66
N ASN A 33 16.03 4.85 16.50
CA ASN A 33 16.61 3.77 15.68
C ASN A 33 15.62 2.65 15.30
N MET A 34 14.34 2.98 15.13
CA MET A 34 13.31 2.02 14.75
C MET A 34 13.45 1.55 13.29
N ILE A 35 13.35 0.23 13.10
CA ILE A 35 13.36 -0.41 11.78
C ILE A 35 11.90 -0.59 11.31
N PRO A 36 11.57 -0.27 10.06
CA PRO A 36 10.21 -0.41 9.55
C PRO A 36 9.80 -1.89 9.46
N ALA A 37 8.81 -2.29 10.25
CA ALA A 37 8.26 -3.65 10.23
C ALA A 37 7.17 -3.86 9.16
N GLY A 38 6.48 -2.80 8.75
CA GLY A 38 5.46 -2.86 7.71
C GLY A 38 4.25 -1.96 7.95
N VAL A 39 3.30 -1.99 7.02
CA VAL A 39 2.01 -1.31 7.09
C VAL A 39 0.89 -2.33 6.91
N LEU A 40 -0.17 -2.21 7.70
CA LEU A 40 -1.34 -3.09 7.63
C LEU A 40 -2.63 -2.28 7.66
N TYR A 41 -3.58 -2.71 6.84
CA TYR A 41 -4.94 -2.19 6.75
C TYR A 41 -5.89 -3.25 7.28
N MET A 42 -6.50 -2.96 8.42
CA MET A 42 -7.53 -3.81 9.01
C MET A 42 -8.90 -3.54 8.37
N PRO A 43 -9.63 -4.57 7.90
CA PRO A 43 -11.01 -4.40 7.47
C PRO A 43 -11.90 -3.91 8.63
N GLY A 44 -12.53 -2.75 8.47
CA GLY A 44 -13.43 -2.20 9.50
C GLY A 44 -14.77 -2.93 9.65
N LYS A 45 -15.12 -3.78 8.68
CA LYS A 45 -16.29 -4.68 8.72
C LYS A 45 -16.04 -5.90 7.85
N THR A 46 -16.56 -7.06 8.25
CA THR A 46 -16.45 -8.32 7.51
C THR A 46 -17.44 -8.45 6.35
N GLY A 47 -18.43 -7.54 6.26
CA GLY A 47 -19.53 -7.66 5.30
C GLY A 47 -20.43 -8.87 5.57
N PHE A 48 -21.28 -9.21 4.59
CA PHE A 48 -22.04 -10.46 4.62
C PHE A 48 -21.15 -11.61 4.20
N LEU A 49 -20.97 -12.59 5.09
CA LEU A 49 -20.18 -13.77 4.81
C LEU A 49 -21.08 -14.84 4.16
N PRO A 50 -20.72 -15.36 2.97
CA PRO A 50 -21.49 -16.41 2.34
C PRO A 50 -21.37 -17.70 3.16
N ALA A 51 -22.46 -18.08 3.82
CA ALA A 51 -22.56 -19.32 4.57
C ALA A 51 -23.32 -20.37 3.76
N ASP A 52 -22.75 -21.57 3.65
CA ASP A 52 -23.48 -22.74 3.16
C ASP A 52 -24.61 -23.07 4.14
N ARG A 53 -25.71 -23.65 3.64
CA ARG A 53 -26.86 -24.10 4.44
C ARG A 53 -26.47 -25.11 5.52
N HIS A 54 -25.36 -25.83 5.32
CA HIS A 54 -24.81 -26.80 6.26
C HIS A 54 -23.52 -26.34 6.94
N ALA A 55 -23.18 -25.05 6.87
CA ALA A 55 -21.99 -24.52 7.52
C ALA A 55 -22.10 -24.66 9.05
N GLY A 56 -21.18 -25.42 9.65
CA GLY A 56 -21.03 -25.50 11.10
C GLY A 56 -20.39 -24.24 11.69
N GLU A 57 -20.47 -24.08 13.01
CA GLU A 57 -19.93 -22.90 13.72
C GLU A 57 -18.44 -22.68 13.43
N ASP A 58 -17.63 -23.74 13.37
CA ASP A 58 -16.20 -23.66 13.08
C ASP A 58 -15.91 -23.12 11.67
N GLN A 59 -16.72 -23.51 10.68
CA GLN A 59 -16.58 -23.00 9.32
C GLN A 59 -16.94 -21.52 9.26
N MET A 60 -17.98 -21.09 9.99
CA MET A 60 -18.35 -19.69 10.09
C MET A 60 -17.26 -18.85 10.77
N GLN A 61 -16.66 -19.35 11.85
CA GLN A 61 -15.54 -18.67 12.51
C GLN A 61 -14.32 -18.55 11.60
N ALA A 62 -13.97 -19.60 10.85
CA ALA A 62 -12.87 -19.55 9.89
C ALA A 62 -13.11 -18.51 8.78
N GLN A 63 -14.35 -18.43 8.26
CA GLN A 63 -14.72 -17.41 7.28
C GLN A 63 -14.64 -15.99 7.86
N GLN A 64 -15.09 -15.79 9.10
CA GLN A 64 -14.96 -14.49 9.79
C GLN A 64 -13.51 -14.06 9.94
N LYS A 65 -12.64 -14.96 10.42
CA LYS A 65 -11.20 -14.69 10.54
C LYS A 65 -10.59 -14.33 9.19
N LYS A 66 -10.92 -15.09 8.13
CA LYS A 66 -10.46 -14.80 6.77
C LYS A 66 -10.92 -13.45 6.25
N ALA A 67 -12.14 -13.02 6.58
CA ALA A 67 -12.66 -11.71 6.19
C ALA A 67 -12.02 -10.55 6.95
N LEU A 68 -11.44 -10.81 8.13
CA LEU A 68 -10.65 -9.86 8.92
C LEU A 68 -9.17 -9.86 8.57
N LYS A 69 -8.72 -10.74 7.66
CA LYS A 69 -7.34 -10.78 7.21
C LYS A 69 -6.92 -9.41 6.68
N MET A 70 -5.85 -8.88 7.26
CA MET A 70 -5.31 -7.59 6.91
C MET A 70 -4.64 -7.63 5.55
N ASN A 71 -4.61 -6.46 4.91
CA ASN A 71 -3.87 -6.23 3.68
C ASN A 71 -2.72 -5.26 3.97
N GLY A 72 -1.59 -5.36 3.28
CA GLY A 72 -0.48 -4.43 3.49
C GLY A 72 0.85 -4.96 2.95
N LEU A 73 1.94 -4.41 3.45
CA LEU A 73 3.31 -4.78 3.11
C LEU A 73 4.13 -4.91 4.39
N LEU A 74 4.79 -6.05 4.57
CA LEU A 74 5.58 -6.36 5.77
C LEU A 74 7.07 -6.48 5.46
N LEU A 75 7.93 -6.33 6.47
CA LEU A 75 9.35 -6.64 6.34
C LEU A 75 9.52 -8.15 6.13
N SER A 76 10.36 -8.52 5.17
CA SER A 76 10.72 -9.91 4.86
C SER A 76 11.68 -10.48 5.92
N ASP A 77 11.25 -10.53 7.17
CA ASP A 77 11.99 -11.06 8.31
C ASP A 77 11.09 -12.03 9.11
N PRO A 78 11.45 -13.32 9.21
CA PRO A 78 10.67 -14.30 9.98
C PRO A 78 10.38 -13.88 11.42
N ALA A 79 11.33 -13.24 12.11
CA ALA A 79 11.16 -12.80 13.49
C ALA A 79 10.09 -11.69 13.61
N VAL A 80 9.98 -10.84 12.60
CA VAL A 80 8.92 -9.83 12.52
C VAL A 80 7.57 -10.49 12.28
N LEU A 81 7.50 -11.47 11.37
CA LEU A 81 6.26 -12.18 11.08
C LEU A 81 5.76 -12.97 12.29
N GLU A 82 6.64 -13.70 12.99
CA GLU A 82 6.32 -14.41 14.24
C GLU A 82 5.90 -13.44 15.36
N GLY A 83 6.53 -12.27 15.43
CA GLY A 83 6.16 -11.21 16.37
C GLY A 83 4.77 -10.62 16.10
N MET A 84 4.29 -10.64 14.85
CA MET A 84 2.96 -10.19 14.47
C MET A 84 1.90 -11.30 14.58
N GLU A 85 2.26 -12.53 14.23
CA GLU A 85 1.38 -13.70 14.26
C GLU A 85 2.19 -14.94 14.67
N SER A 86 2.01 -15.38 15.92
CA SER A 86 2.91 -16.36 16.58
C SER A 86 2.93 -17.75 15.96
N ASP A 87 1.85 -18.16 15.28
CA ASP A 87 1.79 -19.45 14.57
C ASP A 87 2.27 -19.33 13.12
N GLY A 88 2.49 -18.12 12.60
CA GLY A 88 2.97 -17.85 11.25
C GLY A 88 2.04 -18.36 10.15
N GLU A 89 0.76 -18.66 10.43
CA GLU A 89 -0.14 -19.33 9.49
C GLU A 89 -0.70 -18.41 8.39
N GLY A 90 -0.53 -17.09 8.56
CA GLY A 90 -1.07 -16.04 7.72
C GLY A 90 -2.59 -15.91 7.80
N VAL A 91 -3.16 -16.08 8.99
CA VAL A 91 -4.62 -15.96 9.22
C VAL A 91 -5.03 -14.50 9.26
N PHE A 92 -4.27 -13.66 9.98
CA PHE A 92 -4.58 -12.25 10.22
C PHE A 92 -3.69 -11.32 9.38
N ILE A 93 -2.46 -11.73 9.08
CA ILE A 93 -1.51 -10.92 8.28
C ILE A 93 -1.38 -11.43 6.84
N PRO A 94 -1.00 -10.58 5.86
CA PRO A 94 -0.81 -10.96 4.46
C PRO A 94 0.51 -11.70 4.21
N ALA A 95 1.05 -12.41 5.20
CA ALA A 95 2.29 -13.18 5.11
C ALA A 95 2.16 -14.49 5.85
N LYS A 96 2.86 -15.53 5.38
CA LYS A 96 2.84 -16.87 5.97
C LYS A 96 4.26 -17.39 6.08
N LEU A 97 4.54 -18.13 7.14
CA LEU A 97 5.74 -18.93 7.31
C LEU A 97 5.44 -20.39 6.99
N LYS A 98 6.38 -21.03 6.30
CA LYS A 98 6.37 -22.46 5.97
C LYS A 98 7.76 -23.01 6.27
N ASP A 99 7.84 -23.90 7.27
CA ASP A 99 9.11 -24.49 7.72
C ASP A 99 10.18 -23.42 8.07
N GLY A 100 9.74 -22.31 8.66
CA GLY A 100 10.60 -21.16 9.01
C GLY A 100 10.97 -20.24 7.85
N GLN A 101 10.52 -20.52 6.63
CA GLN A 101 10.71 -19.68 5.45
C GLN A 101 9.45 -18.91 5.09
N ILE A 102 9.62 -17.72 4.53
CA ILE A 102 8.49 -16.89 4.10
C ILE A 102 7.87 -17.47 2.82
N ASP A 103 6.56 -17.69 2.80
CA ASP A 103 5.83 -18.16 1.63
C ASP A 103 5.91 -17.12 0.50
N ALA A 104 6.15 -17.57 -0.73
CA ALA A 104 6.34 -16.70 -1.89
C ALA A 104 5.12 -15.82 -2.22
N LYS A 105 3.92 -16.17 -1.74
CA LYS A 105 2.70 -15.36 -1.92
C LYS A 105 2.52 -14.30 -0.83
N SER A 106 3.45 -14.22 0.13
CA SER A 106 3.42 -13.23 1.19
C SER A 106 3.67 -11.83 0.63
N SER A 107 2.90 -10.86 1.11
CA SER A 107 3.13 -9.44 0.78
C SER A 107 4.23 -8.87 1.68
N VAL A 108 5.48 -9.15 1.31
CA VAL A 108 6.67 -8.74 2.06
C VAL A 108 7.62 -7.91 1.20
N ALA A 109 8.48 -7.12 1.82
CA ALA A 109 9.60 -6.42 1.19
C ALA A 109 10.85 -6.54 2.05
N SER A 110 12.00 -6.69 1.43
CA SER A 110 13.29 -6.60 2.10
C SER A 110 13.53 -5.20 2.66
N LEU A 111 14.48 -5.08 3.60
CA LEU A 111 14.83 -3.79 4.16
C LEU A 111 15.39 -2.82 3.09
N GLU A 112 16.09 -3.35 2.08
CA GLU A 112 16.58 -2.57 0.94
C GLU A 112 15.42 -2.02 0.09
N GLU A 113 14.44 -2.87 -0.22
CA GLU A 113 13.23 -2.47 -0.94
C GLU A 113 12.42 -1.43 -0.18
N LEU A 114 12.28 -1.56 1.15
CA LEU A 114 11.67 -0.52 1.99
C LEU A 114 12.47 0.79 1.95
N GLY A 115 13.80 0.71 1.89
CA GLY A 115 14.67 1.87 1.70
C GLY A 115 14.43 2.56 0.34
N LYS A 116 14.30 1.78 -0.75
CA LYS A 116 13.96 2.29 -2.09
C LYS A 116 12.58 2.96 -2.10
N LEU A 117 11.58 2.31 -1.49
CA LEU A 117 10.23 2.88 -1.31
C LEU A 117 10.26 4.22 -0.57
N LYS A 118 11.04 4.32 0.52
CA LYS A 118 11.20 5.57 1.28
C LYS A 118 11.74 6.69 0.39
N ARG A 119 12.82 6.43 -0.36
CA ARG A 119 13.45 7.43 -1.25
C ARG A 119 12.49 7.89 -2.36
N HIS A 120 11.81 6.96 -3.01
CA HIS A 120 10.84 7.28 -4.05
C HIS A 120 9.69 8.14 -3.51
N ILE A 121 9.13 7.78 -2.34
CA ILE A 121 8.06 8.57 -1.71
C ILE A 121 8.56 9.98 -1.33
N GLU A 122 9.78 10.12 -0.80
CA GLU A 122 10.37 11.42 -0.53
C GLU A 122 10.57 12.25 -1.80
N SER A 123 10.96 11.62 -2.91
CA SER A 123 11.08 12.25 -4.23
C SER A 123 9.73 12.77 -4.72
N LEU A 124 8.70 11.93 -4.69
CA LEU A 124 7.32 12.30 -5.05
C LEU A 124 6.82 13.48 -4.23
N LEU A 125 7.02 13.47 -2.91
CA LEU A 125 6.61 14.57 -2.04
C LEU A 125 7.33 15.88 -2.36
N ARG A 126 8.63 15.82 -2.70
CA ARG A 126 9.41 16.99 -3.12
C ARG A 126 8.91 17.54 -4.45
N GLN A 127 8.67 16.66 -5.43
CA GLN A 127 8.13 17.04 -6.74
C GLN A 127 6.76 17.69 -6.59
N MET A 128 5.84 17.09 -5.83
CA MET A 128 4.53 17.67 -5.54
C MET A 128 4.63 19.08 -4.93
N ALA A 129 5.53 19.26 -3.96
CA ALA A 129 5.75 20.57 -3.34
C ALA A 129 6.30 21.60 -4.33
N GLN A 130 7.22 21.21 -5.21
CA GLN A 130 7.79 22.07 -6.24
C GLN A 130 6.76 22.47 -7.30
N THR A 131 5.96 21.52 -7.78
CA THR A 131 4.85 21.76 -8.73
C THR A 131 3.83 22.74 -8.16
N LEU A 132 3.44 22.56 -6.89
CA LEU A 132 2.54 23.50 -6.22
C LEU A 132 3.18 24.89 -6.06
N TRP A 133 4.46 24.94 -5.71
CA TRP A 133 5.19 26.19 -5.53
C TRP A 133 5.37 26.98 -6.83
N SER A 134 5.55 26.30 -7.98
CA SER A 134 5.66 26.93 -9.29
C SER A 134 4.31 27.40 -9.86
N GLY A 135 3.20 27.05 -9.22
CA GLY A 135 1.86 27.36 -9.71
C GLY A 135 1.39 26.46 -10.85
N ASP A 136 2.01 25.28 -11.03
CA ASP A 136 1.61 24.30 -12.04
C ASP A 136 0.41 23.48 -11.52
N ILE A 137 -0.81 23.92 -11.88
CA ILE A 137 -2.08 23.37 -11.37
C ILE A 137 -3.02 22.89 -12.50
N PRO A 138 -2.59 22.01 -13.41
CA PRO A 138 -3.42 21.54 -14.50
C PRO A 138 -4.53 20.61 -14.00
N ALA A 139 -5.72 20.73 -14.58
CA ALA A 139 -6.83 19.79 -14.35
C ALA A 139 -6.60 18.47 -15.11
N LEU A 140 -5.62 17.69 -14.66
CA LEU A 140 -5.16 16.48 -15.33
C LEU A 140 -5.30 15.23 -14.42
N PRO A 141 -6.51 14.65 -14.31
CA PRO A 141 -6.76 13.50 -13.45
C PRO A 141 -6.01 12.26 -13.95
N LEU A 142 -5.64 11.38 -13.03
CA LEU A 142 -5.14 10.04 -13.37
C LEU A 142 -6.28 9.20 -13.92
N GLU A 143 -6.01 8.43 -14.96
CA GLU A 143 -6.93 7.43 -15.46
C GLU A 143 -7.02 6.27 -14.46
N GLU A 144 -8.24 5.89 -14.13
CA GLU A 144 -8.52 4.78 -13.23
C GLU A 144 -9.41 3.74 -13.90
N LYS A 145 -9.09 2.46 -13.70
CA LYS A 145 -9.80 1.36 -14.38
C LYS A 145 -11.19 1.13 -13.80
N GLN A 146 -11.36 1.35 -12.50
CA GLN A 146 -12.56 0.94 -11.77
C GLN A 146 -13.59 2.05 -11.61
N PHE A 147 -13.16 3.31 -11.55
CA PHE A 147 -14.04 4.45 -11.31
C PHE A 147 -13.46 5.74 -11.88
N ASP A 148 -14.33 6.67 -12.21
CA ASP A 148 -13.92 8.01 -12.64
C ASP A 148 -13.60 8.88 -11.41
N LEU A 149 -12.34 9.32 -11.29
CA LEU A 149 -11.90 10.23 -10.23
C LEU A 149 -12.67 11.55 -10.24
N CYS A 150 -13.04 12.06 -11.42
CA CYS A 150 -13.79 13.30 -11.55
C CYS A 150 -15.20 13.21 -10.97
N ALA A 151 -15.77 12.00 -10.86
CA ALA A 151 -17.10 11.78 -10.28
C ALA A 151 -17.15 12.10 -8.78
N TRP A 152 -15.99 12.10 -8.10
CA TRP A 152 -15.86 12.37 -6.66
C TRP A 152 -15.20 13.72 -6.36
N CYS A 153 -14.97 14.56 -7.39
CA CYS A 153 -14.30 15.84 -7.24
C CYS A 153 -15.30 16.99 -7.04
N ASP A 154 -15.30 17.60 -5.87
CA ASP A 154 -16.15 18.76 -5.54
C ASP A 154 -15.88 19.98 -6.45
N TYR A 155 -14.69 20.04 -7.06
CA TYR A 155 -14.26 21.13 -7.93
C TYR A 155 -14.56 20.90 -9.42
N ARG A 156 -15.25 19.82 -9.79
CA ARG A 156 -15.58 19.49 -11.18
C ARG A 156 -16.28 20.65 -11.91
N GLY A 157 -17.15 21.38 -11.22
CA GLY A 157 -17.90 22.50 -11.81
C GLY A 157 -17.08 23.75 -12.12
N ILE A 158 -15.86 23.86 -11.59
CA ILE A 158 -15.01 25.07 -11.74
C ILE A 158 -13.64 24.79 -12.35
N CYS A 159 -13.25 23.53 -12.53
CA CYS A 159 -11.92 23.18 -13.03
C CYS A 159 -11.71 23.47 -14.54
N GLY A 160 -12.79 23.76 -15.29
CA GLY A 160 -12.73 24.14 -16.70
C GLY A 160 -12.36 22.99 -17.65
N ARG A 161 -12.36 21.74 -17.17
CA ARG A 161 -12.06 20.55 -17.97
C ARG A 161 -13.33 19.98 -18.59
N GLU A 162 -13.29 19.73 -19.90
CA GLU A 162 -14.32 18.98 -20.62
C GLU A 162 -14.29 17.48 -20.26
N GLU A 163 -15.38 16.74 -20.50
CA GLU A 163 -15.46 15.32 -20.13
C GLU A 163 -14.40 14.47 -20.85
N ASP A 164 -14.17 14.73 -22.13
CA ASP A 164 -13.19 14.10 -23.02
C ASP A 164 -11.79 14.74 -22.95
N GLY A 165 -11.57 15.65 -22.00
CA GLY A 165 -10.29 16.30 -21.81
C GLY A 165 -9.13 15.32 -21.56
N PRO A 166 -7.88 15.80 -21.53
CA PRO A 166 -6.72 14.95 -21.29
C PRO A 166 -6.77 14.29 -19.91
N LYS A 167 -6.12 13.14 -19.79
CA LYS A 167 -5.89 12.38 -18.54
C LYS A 167 -4.45 11.88 -18.52
N ARG A 168 -3.91 11.66 -17.33
CA ARG A 168 -2.66 10.89 -17.19
C ARG A 168 -2.99 9.41 -17.32
N SER A 169 -2.33 8.70 -18.22
CA SER A 169 -2.53 7.25 -18.31
C SER A 169 -1.93 6.54 -17.09
N ARG A 170 -2.59 5.47 -16.66
CA ARG A 170 -2.14 4.58 -15.58
C ARG A 170 -1.79 3.22 -16.18
N GLU A 171 -0.51 2.94 -16.23
CA GLU A 171 0.01 1.59 -16.46
C GLU A 171 0.06 0.84 -15.12
N ASP A 172 -0.42 -0.41 -15.10
CA ASP A 172 -0.26 -1.28 -13.93
C ASP A 172 1.10 -1.95 -13.97
N PHE A 173 1.76 -2.05 -12.81
CA PHE A 173 3.07 -2.67 -12.69
C PHE A 173 2.98 -3.94 -11.84
N SER A 174 3.71 -4.97 -12.26
CA SER A 174 4.13 -6.01 -11.32
C SER A 174 5.05 -5.42 -10.25
N ARG A 175 5.21 -6.17 -9.16
CA ARG A 175 6.16 -5.82 -8.10
C ARG A 175 7.56 -5.62 -8.69
N GLU A 176 7.98 -6.53 -9.55
CA GLU A 176 9.32 -6.55 -10.14
C GLU A 176 9.54 -5.31 -11.01
N GLU A 177 8.58 -4.98 -11.88
CA GLU A 177 8.63 -3.77 -12.71
C GLU A 177 8.64 -2.50 -11.88
N PHE A 178 7.84 -2.44 -10.81
CA PHE A 178 7.82 -1.31 -9.90
C PHE A 178 9.21 -1.04 -9.31
N PHE A 179 9.85 -2.06 -8.73
CA PHE A 179 11.17 -1.89 -8.10
C PHE A 179 12.28 -1.62 -9.12
N GLN A 180 12.15 -2.08 -10.37
CA GLN A 180 13.04 -1.70 -11.45
C GLN A 180 12.90 -0.21 -11.80
N LYS A 181 11.67 0.28 -11.93
CA LYS A 181 11.39 1.70 -12.27
C LYS A 181 11.91 2.65 -11.20
N ILE A 182 11.62 2.40 -9.92
CA ILE A 182 12.07 3.28 -8.84
C ILE A 182 13.56 3.11 -8.50
N GLY A 183 14.19 2.02 -8.95
CA GLY A 183 15.63 1.79 -8.78
C GLY A 183 16.50 2.45 -9.84
N GLY A 184 15.95 2.71 -11.04
CA GLY A 184 16.66 3.39 -12.12
C GLY A 184 16.77 4.91 -11.96
N GLU A 185 16.05 5.50 -11.01
CA GLU A 185 16.11 6.95 -10.68
C GLU A 185 17.41 7.35 -9.97
N GLU A 186 18.32 6.42 -9.66
CA GLU A 186 19.61 6.68 -8.97
C GLU A 186 20.78 7.00 -9.94
N ASP A 187 20.59 6.88 -11.27
CA ASP A 187 21.63 7.07 -12.29
C ASP A 187 21.52 8.39 -13.11
N GLU A 188 20.63 9.32 -12.74
CA GLU A 188 20.51 10.68 -13.34
C GLU A 188 20.63 11.80 -12.30
#